data_AF-A0A5C7MYC2-F1
#
_entry.id   AF-A0A5C7MYC2-F1
#
_cell.length_a   1.000
_cell.length_b   1.000
_cell.length_c   1.000
_cell.angle_alpha   90.00
_cell.angle_beta   90.00
_cell.angle_gamma   90.00
#
_symmetry.space_group_name_H-M   'P 1'
#
loop_
_entity.id
_entity.type
_entity.pdbx_description
1 polymer ?
#
loop_
_entity_poly.entity_id
_entity_poly.type
_entity_poly.pdbx_seq_one_letter_code
_entity_poly.pdbx_strand_id
1 'polypeptide(L)'
;MNAAAKPTGLQVGSTRPMSRAERRAQAARVTADETPAAPETSTEHEPPSSETPPTPVVTPPGETPTQPAEPPRLKARQRKVKSPFATQLHAATLARLEWIKAHGYVITDTVDEAINRYLDDAGIPRPDHNDRMP
;
A
#
# COMPACT_ATOMS: atom_id res chain seq x y z
N MET A 1 -56.03 3.97 -40.22
CA MET A 1 -54.69 4.03 -40.85
C MET A 1 -53.70 4.39 -39.76
N ASN A 2 -52.71 3.53 -39.46
CA ASN A 2 -51.76 3.79 -38.37
C ASN A 2 -50.53 4.53 -38.90
N ALA A 3 -50.31 5.76 -38.45
CA ALA A 3 -49.13 6.53 -38.77
C ALA A 3 -47.98 6.17 -37.82
N ALA A 4 -46.99 5.43 -38.32
CA ALA A 4 -45.77 5.15 -37.56
C ALA A 4 -44.91 6.42 -37.46
N ALA A 5 -44.84 7.01 -36.26
CA ALA A 5 -43.97 8.14 -35.98
C ALA A 5 -42.49 7.69 -36.02
N LYS A 6 -41.71 8.31 -36.91
CA LYS A 6 -40.26 8.06 -37.03
C LYS A 6 -39.52 8.93 -35.99
N PRO A 7 -38.55 8.39 -35.23
CA PRO A 7 -37.75 9.21 -34.32
C PRO A 7 -36.74 10.06 -35.11
N THR A 8 -36.96 11.37 -35.12
CA THR A 8 -36.00 12.35 -35.66
C THR A 8 -34.96 12.69 -34.59
N GLY A 9 -33.75 12.15 -34.73
CA GLY A 9 -32.62 12.49 -33.86
C GLY A 9 -31.36 11.70 -34.20
N LEU A 10 -30.20 12.35 -34.09
CA LEU A 10 -28.91 11.69 -34.25
C LEU A 10 -28.65 10.81 -33.02
N GLN A 11 -28.59 9.49 -33.21
CA GLN A 11 -28.40 8.55 -32.10
C GLN A 11 -26.95 8.60 -31.59
N VAL A 12 -26.73 9.41 -30.56
CA VAL A 12 -25.45 9.41 -29.82
C VAL A 12 -25.35 8.10 -29.04
N GLY A 13 -24.36 7.27 -29.37
CA GLY A 13 -24.12 6.00 -28.69
C GLY A 13 -23.87 6.19 -27.20
N SER A 14 -24.26 5.19 -26.40
CA SER A 14 -24.10 5.21 -24.94
C SER A 14 -22.65 5.54 -24.52
N THR A 15 -22.46 6.69 -23.88
CA THR A 15 -21.18 7.14 -23.31
C THR A 15 -20.85 6.48 -21.96
N ARG A 16 -21.61 5.44 -21.56
CA ARG A 16 -21.42 4.77 -20.28
C ARG A 16 -20.06 4.06 -20.24
N PRO A 17 -19.17 4.37 -19.28
CA PRO A 17 -17.86 3.75 -19.22
C PRO A 17 -17.97 2.24 -18.92
N MET A 18 -17.18 1.43 -19.63
CA MET A 18 -17.17 -0.04 -19.48
C MET A 18 -16.90 -0.47 -18.04
N SER A 19 -17.69 -1.45 -17.60
CA SER A 19 -17.59 -2.01 -16.25
C SER A 19 -16.23 -2.69 -16.01
N ARG A 20 -15.79 -2.73 -14.75
CA ARG A 20 -14.57 -3.45 -14.34
C ARG A 20 -14.63 -4.94 -14.69
N ALA A 21 -15.83 -5.54 -14.71
CA ALA A 21 -16.03 -6.93 -15.11
C ALA A 21 -15.76 -7.14 -16.62
N GLU A 22 -16.27 -6.23 -17.44
CA GLU A 22 -16.13 -6.24 -18.91
C GLU A 22 -14.66 -6.04 -19.33
N ARG A 23 -13.95 -5.15 -18.63
CA ARG A 23 -12.51 -4.92 -18.82
C ARG A 23 -11.65 -6.17 -18.51
N ARG A 24 -12.07 -7.00 -17.54
CA ARG A 24 -11.43 -8.31 -17.26
C ARG A 24 -11.75 -9.34 -18.34
N ALA A 25 -12.98 -9.37 -18.85
CA ALA A 25 -13.38 -10.27 -19.92
C ALA A 25 -12.63 -10.01 -21.24
N GLN A 26 -12.26 -8.75 -21.53
CA GLN A 26 -11.41 -8.44 -22.69
C GLN A 26 -9.95 -8.86 -22.48
N ALA A 27 -9.38 -8.70 -21.27
CA ALA A 27 -8.02 -9.15 -20.98
C ALA A 27 -7.86 -10.67 -21.15
N ALA A 28 -8.90 -11.46 -20.86
CA ALA A 28 -8.94 -12.90 -21.08
C ALA A 28 -9.09 -13.33 -22.55
N ARG A 29 -9.19 -12.38 -23.51
CA ARG A 29 -9.29 -12.64 -24.95
C ARG A 29 -8.02 -12.26 -25.73
N VAL A 30 -6.96 -11.81 -25.07
CA VAL A 30 -5.68 -11.58 -25.73
C VAL A 30 -5.01 -12.93 -25.98
N THR A 31 -4.74 -13.19 -27.26
CA THR A 31 -4.49 -14.51 -27.84
C THR A 31 -3.23 -15.19 -27.29
N ALA A 32 -3.37 -16.48 -26.96
CA ALA A 32 -2.25 -17.41 -26.95
C ALA A 32 -2.10 -17.98 -28.37
N ASP A 33 -1.29 -17.34 -29.20
CA ASP A 33 -0.79 -17.90 -30.47
C ASP A 33 0.54 -17.23 -30.83
N GLU A 34 1.64 -17.80 -30.30
CA GLU A 34 2.93 -17.99 -30.98
C GLU A 34 3.88 -18.76 -30.03
N THR A 35 4.15 -20.03 -30.32
CA THR A 35 5.22 -20.85 -29.70
C THR A 35 5.54 -22.02 -30.63
N PRO A 36 6.76 -22.08 -31.16
CA PRO A 36 7.65 -23.23 -30.90
C PRO A 36 9.11 -22.80 -30.69
N ALA A 37 10.03 -23.53 -30.05
CA ALA A 37 9.99 -24.86 -29.41
C ALA A 37 11.05 -24.97 -28.27
N ALA A 38 10.90 -25.98 -27.41
CA ALA A 38 12.00 -26.61 -26.63
C ALA A 38 12.74 -27.67 -27.53
N PRO A 39 13.63 -28.58 -27.08
CA PRO A 39 14.18 -28.94 -25.75
C PRO A 39 15.75 -28.92 -25.75
N GLU A 40 16.55 -29.30 -24.74
CA GLU A 40 16.87 -30.63 -24.15
C GLU A 40 17.97 -30.37 -23.05
N THR A 41 17.87 -30.88 -21.82
CA THR A 41 18.48 -32.14 -21.30
C THR A 41 20.00 -32.13 -21.02
N SER A 42 20.43 -32.30 -19.74
CA SER A 42 21.50 -33.24 -19.29
C SER A 42 21.89 -33.13 -17.80
N THR A 43 22.42 -34.23 -17.26
CA THR A 43 22.78 -34.54 -15.85
C THR A 43 24.32 -34.71 -15.69
N GLU A 44 24.79 -35.00 -14.46
CA GLU A 44 26.15 -35.48 -14.07
C GLU A 44 27.27 -34.41 -13.97
N HIS A 45 28.25 -34.49 -13.06
CA HIS A 45 28.94 -35.67 -12.47
C HIS A 45 29.46 -35.46 -11.01
N GLU A 46 29.78 -36.56 -10.29
CA GLU A 46 30.29 -36.63 -8.89
C GLU A 46 31.79 -37.13 -8.81
N PRO A 47 32.37 -37.58 -7.66
CA PRO A 47 33.42 -36.95 -6.82
C PRO A 47 34.85 -37.55 -6.97
N PRO A 48 35.80 -37.34 -6.01
CA PRO A 48 35.93 -38.13 -4.75
C PRO A 48 36.14 -37.20 -3.50
N SER A 49 36.54 -37.59 -2.26
CA SER A 49 37.26 -38.77 -1.73
C SER A 49 37.14 -38.95 -0.19
N SER A 50 37.92 -39.89 0.37
CA SER A 50 38.08 -40.39 1.77
C SER A 50 38.63 -39.36 2.80
N GLU A 51 38.48 -39.48 4.14
CA GLU A 51 38.64 -40.63 5.04
C GLU A 51 38.13 -40.34 6.50
N THR A 52 37.87 -41.36 7.34
CA THR A 52 37.37 -41.28 8.75
C THR A 52 37.77 -42.54 9.57
N PRO A 53 37.55 -42.63 10.92
CA PRO A 53 37.02 -41.66 11.89
C PRO A 53 38.12 -41.18 12.87
N PRO A 54 38.31 -41.57 14.18
CA PRO A 54 37.54 -42.38 15.15
C PRO A 54 36.63 -41.51 16.08
N THR A 55 36.39 -41.94 17.34
CA THR A 55 35.59 -41.24 18.39
C THR A 55 36.21 -41.44 19.80
N PRO A 56 35.75 -40.77 20.88
CA PRO A 56 34.51 -41.13 21.62
C PRO A 56 33.60 -39.92 21.93
N VAL A 57 32.29 -39.97 21.66
CA VAL A 57 31.20 -40.50 22.53
C VAL A 57 31.13 -39.86 23.93
N VAL A 58 30.25 -38.86 24.09
CA VAL A 58 29.39 -38.67 25.28
C VAL A 58 28.02 -38.11 24.84
N THR A 59 26.96 -38.82 25.23
CA THR A 59 25.53 -38.43 25.26
C THR A 59 24.90 -39.25 26.41
N PRO A 60 23.70 -38.95 26.96
CA PRO A 60 22.73 -37.86 26.73
C PRO A 60 22.44 -37.15 28.11
N PRO A 61 21.24 -36.62 28.49
CA PRO A 61 20.01 -36.33 27.74
C PRO A 61 19.44 -34.91 27.90
N GLY A 62 18.51 -34.56 27.01
CA GLY A 62 17.80 -33.27 27.05
C GLY A 62 16.84 -33.11 25.88
N GLU A 63 15.83 -33.98 25.77
CA GLU A 63 14.73 -33.74 24.84
C GLU A 63 14.04 -32.42 25.19
N THR A 64 14.13 -31.45 24.30
CA THR A 64 13.17 -30.35 24.24
C THR A 64 12.74 -30.23 22.78
N PRO A 65 11.46 -30.47 22.44
CA PRO A 65 11.02 -30.30 21.07
C PRO A 65 11.19 -28.82 20.70
N THR A 66 11.92 -28.56 19.61
CA THR A 66 12.05 -27.22 19.01
C THR A 66 10.66 -26.75 18.59
N GLN A 67 9.99 -26.04 19.50
CA GLN A 67 8.73 -25.38 19.22
C GLN A 67 8.97 -24.39 18.08
N PRO A 68 8.20 -24.45 16.97
CA PRO A 68 8.36 -23.48 15.90
C PRO A 68 8.09 -22.09 16.46
N ALA A 69 9.12 -21.24 16.49
CA ALA A 69 9.01 -19.90 17.02
C ALA A 69 7.90 -19.16 16.26
N GLU A 70 6.87 -18.69 16.98
CA GLU A 70 5.83 -17.87 16.37
C GLU A 70 6.48 -16.69 15.65
N PRO A 71 6.05 -16.36 14.41
CA PRO A 71 6.58 -15.20 13.72
C PRO A 71 6.35 -13.95 14.59
N PRO A 72 7.37 -13.09 14.77
CA PRO A 72 7.25 -11.94 15.65
C PRO A 72 6.08 -11.08 15.19
N ARG A 73 5.03 -11.02 16.01
CA ARG A 73 3.80 -10.27 15.72
C ARG A 73 4.12 -8.78 15.74
N LEU A 74 4.60 -8.27 14.61
CA LEU A 74 4.89 -6.86 14.39
C LEU A 74 3.64 -6.05 14.76
N LYS A 75 3.76 -5.21 15.80
CA LYS A 75 2.66 -4.37 16.25
C LYS A 75 2.15 -3.57 15.05
N ALA A 76 0.88 -3.76 14.71
CA ALA A 76 0.27 -3.05 13.59
C ALA A 76 0.49 -1.54 13.78
N ARG A 77 1.01 -0.88 12.74
CA ARG A 77 1.30 0.56 12.77
C ARG A 77 0.00 1.31 13.06
N GLN A 78 -0.20 1.70 14.32
CA GLN A 78 -1.33 2.55 14.70
C GLN A 78 -1.15 3.89 13.98
N ARG A 79 -1.93 4.08 12.92
CA ARG A 79 -2.08 5.37 12.26
C ARG A 79 -2.93 6.20 13.22
N LYS A 80 -2.28 7.03 14.05
CA LYS A 80 -2.99 7.95 14.95
C LYS A 80 -3.97 8.77 14.10
N VAL A 81 -5.24 8.70 14.46
CA VAL A 81 -6.34 9.21 13.62
C VAL A 81 -6.32 10.73 13.72
N LYS A 82 -5.89 11.41 12.65
CA LYS A 82 -5.98 12.87 12.56
C LYS A 82 -7.45 13.26 12.33
N SER A 83 -8.04 14.05 13.22
CA SER A 83 -9.37 14.64 13.01
C SER A 83 -9.30 15.74 11.94
N PRO A 84 -10.34 15.89 11.09
CA PRO A 84 -10.39 16.98 10.11
C PRO A 84 -10.59 18.33 10.81
N PHE A 85 -9.79 19.32 10.41
CA PHE A 85 -9.88 20.70 10.92
C PHE A 85 -10.42 21.62 9.81
N ALA A 86 -11.70 22.00 9.92
CA ALA A 86 -12.39 22.81 8.92
C ALA A 86 -12.43 24.28 9.36
N THR A 87 -11.45 25.08 8.92
CA THR A 87 -11.38 26.53 9.16
C THR A 87 -11.39 27.33 7.87
N GLN A 88 -11.99 28.52 7.92
CA GLN A 88 -11.94 29.49 6.82
C GLN A 88 -10.66 30.32 6.93
N LEU A 89 -9.97 30.54 5.81
CA LEU A 89 -8.73 31.31 5.73
C LEU A 89 -8.87 32.45 4.71
N HIS A 90 -8.20 33.57 4.96
CA HIS A 90 -8.12 34.67 4.00
C HIS A 90 -7.36 34.24 2.73
N ALA A 91 -7.75 34.81 1.58
CA ALA A 91 -7.13 34.53 0.28
C ALA A 91 -5.59 34.74 0.28
N ALA A 92 -5.10 35.77 0.97
CA ALA A 92 -3.66 36.01 1.12
C ALA A 92 -2.93 34.88 1.89
N THR A 93 -3.61 34.23 2.85
CA THR A 93 -3.07 33.07 3.57
C THR A 93 -3.08 31.83 2.67
N LEU A 94 -4.17 31.62 1.92
CA LEU A 94 -4.26 30.51 0.95
C LEU A 94 -3.15 30.60 -0.11
N ALA A 95 -2.89 31.79 -0.67
CA ALA A 95 -1.78 32.00 -1.62
C ALA A 95 -0.41 31.64 -1.02
N ARG A 96 -0.18 31.91 0.27
CA ARG A 96 1.05 31.48 0.97
C ARG A 96 1.11 29.96 1.17
N LEU A 97 -0.01 29.31 1.47
CA LEU A 97 -0.11 27.85 1.58
C LEU A 97 0.11 27.15 0.23
N GLU A 98 -0.38 27.73 -0.86
CA GLU A 98 -0.12 27.27 -2.23
C GLU A 98 1.34 27.46 -2.63
N TRP A 99 1.96 28.60 -2.25
CA TRP A 99 3.38 28.83 -2.48
C TRP A 99 4.25 27.77 -1.79
N ILE A 100 4.06 27.50 -0.49
CA ILE A 100 4.85 26.45 0.19
C ILE A 100 4.60 25.05 -0.40
N LYS A 101 3.37 24.75 -0.83
CA LYS A 101 3.04 23.49 -1.51
C LYS A 101 3.81 23.33 -2.82
N ALA A 102 3.97 24.41 -3.60
CA ALA A 102 4.78 24.42 -4.81
C ALA A 102 6.29 24.22 -4.53
N HIS A 103 6.75 24.54 -3.31
CA HIS A 103 8.13 24.34 -2.84
C HIS A 103 8.33 22.99 -2.11
N GLY A 104 7.38 22.07 -2.21
CA GLY A 104 7.50 20.70 -1.68
C GLY A 104 7.06 20.50 -0.23
N TYR A 105 6.56 21.54 0.45
CA TYR A 105 6.05 21.41 1.82
C TYR A 105 4.65 20.78 1.85
N VAL A 106 4.42 19.89 2.82
CA VAL A 106 3.11 19.25 3.04
C VAL A 106 2.24 20.19 3.88
N ILE A 107 1.23 20.81 3.26
CA ILE A 107 0.32 21.76 3.94
C ILE A 107 -0.21 21.21 5.27
N THR A 108 -0.64 19.95 5.32
CA THR A 108 -1.18 19.33 6.53
C THR A 108 -0.21 19.38 7.70
N ASP A 109 1.06 19.05 7.46
CA ASP A 109 2.06 18.99 8.52
C ASP A 109 2.61 20.40 8.85
N THR A 110 2.71 21.30 7.86
CA THR A 110 3.08 22.71 8.10
C THR A 110 2.00 23.46 8.90
N VAL A 111 0.71 23.20 8.64
CA VAL A 111 -0.39 23.81 9.40
C VAL A 111 -0.45 23.24 10.82
N ASP A 112 -0.26 21.94 10.99
CA ASP A 112 -0.18 21.27 12.30
C ASP A 112 1.01 21.82 13.12
N GLU A 113 2.20 21.92 12.54
CA GLU A 113 3.38 22.51 13.20
C GLU A 113 3.18 23.99 13.55
N ALA A 114 2.66 24.79 12.61
CA ALA A 114 2.43 26.23 12.84
C ALA A 114 1.38 26.50 13.94
N ILE A 115 0.32 25.68 14.00
CA ILE A 115 -0.67 25.75 15.08
C ILE A 115 -0.03 25.34 16.41
N ASN A 116 0.63 24.18 16.48
CA ASN A 116 1.25 23.72 17.73
C ASN A 116 2.27 24.73 18.26
N ARG A 117 3.12 25.29 17.40
CA ARG A 117 4.07 26.34 17.77
C ARG A 117 3.38 27.59 18.31
N TYR A 118 2.30 28.05 17.67
CA TYR A 118 1.52 29.19 18.17
C TYR A 118 0.90 28.90 19.54
N LEU A 119 0.45 27.66 19.80
CA LEU A 119 -0.08 27.24 21.10
C LEU A 119 1.04 27.15 22.16
N ASP A 120 2.21 26.62 21.81
CA ASP A 120 3.40 26.58 22.69
C ASP A 120 3.86 28.01 23.06
N ASP A 121 3.98 28.90 22.07
CA ASP A 121 4.37 30.31 22.25
C ASP A 121 3.32 31.08 23.10
N ALA A 122 2.05 30.64 23.08
CA ALA A 122 0.98 31.14 23.94
C ALA A 122 0.94 30.48 25.34
N GLY A 123 1.84 29.54 25.64
CA GLY A 123 1.90 28.81 26.92
C GLY A 123 0.75 27.82 27.14
N ILE A 124 0.04 27.41 26.09
CA ILE A 124 -1.07 26.45 26.19
C ILE A 124 -0.48 25.06 26.44
N PRO A 125 -0.90 24.35 27.50
CA PRO A 125 -0.31 23.06 27.85
C PRO A 125 -0.64 21.98 26.80
N ARG A 126 0.32 21.08 26.58
CA ARG A 126 0.15 19.94 25.68
C ARG A 126 -0.73 18.86 26.32
N PRO A 127 -1.53 18.11 25.52
CA PRO A 127 -2.34 17.03 26.03
C PRO A 127 -1.50 15.87 26.56
N ASP A 128 -2.06 15.09 27.49
CA ASP A 128 -1.43 13.89 28.04
C ASP A 128 -1.33 12.76 26.98
N HIS A 129 -0.65 11.67 27.33
CA HIS A 129 -0.55 10.44 26.53
C HIS A 129 -1.90 9.88 26.06
N ASN A 130 -3.00 10.18 26.78
CA ASN A 130 -4.38 9.82 26.43
C ASN A 130 -5.12 10.88 25.58
N ASP A 131 -4.39 11.84 24.99
CA ASP A 131 -4.94 12.95 24.19
C ASP A 131 -5.91 13.87 24.94
N ARG A 132 -5.80 13.93 26.28
CA ARG A 132 -6.64 14.77 27.14
C ARG A 132 -5.90 16.03 27.57
N MET A 133 -6.56 17.18 27.49
CA MET A 133 -6.07 18.43 28.08
C MET A 133 -6.11 18.35 29.62
N PRO A 134 -5.16 19.00 30.32
CA PRO A 134 -5.17 19.10 31.79
C PRO A 134 -6.35 19.93 32.33
#